data_AF-A0A1C5Q752-F1
#
_entry.id   AF-A0A1C5Q752-F1
#
_cell.length_a   1.000
_cell.length_b   1.000
_cell.length_c   1.000
_cell.angle_alpha   90.00
_cell.angle_beta   90.00
_cell.angle_gamma   90.00
#
_symmetry.space_group_name_H-M   'P 1'
#
loop_
_entity.id
_entity.type
_entity.pdbx_description
1 polymer ?
#
loop_
_entity_poly.entity_id
_entity_poly.type
_entity_poly.pdbx_seq_one_letter_code
_entity_poly.pdbx_strand_id
1 'polypeptide(L)' 'MKVDSDSQDAVVTVELVGGTKGPVTLDEDRNIVLLIKNKDTQSIKVTVNNEGNSSTKTYKLTGLTLEGK' A
#
# COMPACT_ATOMS: atom_id res chain seq x y z
N MET A 1 -8.55 18.65 1.39
CA MET A 1 -8.35 17.75 0.23
C MET A 1 -9.66 17.02 0.02
N LYS A 2 -10.48 17.46 -0.94
CA LYS A 2 -11.66 16.71 -1.38
C LYS A 2 -11.20 15.81 -2.52
N VAL A 3 -11.38 14.52 -2.38
CA VAL A 3 -11.19 13.57 -3.48
C VAL A 3 -12.59 13.34 -4.00
N ASP A 4 -12.90 13.93 -5.16
CA ASP A 4 -14.18 13.74 -5.84
C ASP A 4 -14.31 12.28 -6.28
N SER A 5 -15.55 11.79 -6.19
CA SER A 5 -15.95 10.39 -6.14
C SER A 5 -15.83 9.60 -7.47
N ASP A 6 -15.01 10.03 -8.43
CA ASP A 6 -14.85 9.41 -9.76
C ASP A 6 -13.69 8.39 -9.81
N SER A 7 -13.50 7.59 -8.76
CA SER A 7 -12.33 6.70 -8.62
C SER A 7 -12.69 5.22 -8.53
N GLN A 8 -13.80 4.81 -9.15
CA GLN A 8 -14.17 3.39 -9.27
C GLN A 8 -13.20 2.63 -10.20
N ASP A 9 -12.71 3.25 -11.27
CA ASP A 9 -11.82 2.61 -12.25
C ASP A 9 -10.32 2.75 -11.91
N ALA A 10 -9.98 3.40 -10.80
CA ALA A 10 -8.59 3.61 -10.43
C ALA A 10 -7.93 2.28 -9.99
N VAL A 11 -6.84 1.90 -10.65
CA VAL A 11 -6.05 0.73 -10.28
C VAL A 11 -5.17 1.09 -9.10
N VAL A 12 -5.40 0.44 -7.97
CA VAL A 12 -4.58 0.62 -6.76
C VAL A 12 -3.64 -0.56 -6.62
N THR A 13 -2.35 -0.28 -6.46
CA THR A 13 -1.35 -1.30 -6.11
C THR A 13 -0.69 -0.97 -4.78
N VAL A 14 -0.42 -2.02 -4.00
CA VAL A 14 0.23 -1.93 -2.68
C VAL A 14 1.46 -2.82 -2.68
N GLU A 15 2.59 -2.28 -2.24
CA GLU A 15 3.85 -2.98 -2.10
C GLU A 15 4.38 -2.84 -0.66
N LEU A 16 4.77 -3.96 -0.05
CA LEU A 16 5.58 -3.93 1.18
C LEU A 16 7.05 -3.77 0.79
N VAL A 17 7.53 -2.53 0.79
CA VAL A 17 8.93 -2.20 0.52
C VAL A 17 9.79 -2.81 1.64
N GLY A 18 10.89 -3.47 1.28
CA GLY A 18 11.69 -4.28 2.21
C GLY A 18 11.08 -5.67 2.49
N GLY A 19 10.00 -6.04 1.81
CA GLY A 19 9.47 -7.40 1.74
C GLY A 19 10.09 -8.22 0.61
N THR A 20 9.59 -9.44 0.40
CA THR A 20 10.05 -10.35 -0.67
C THR A 20 9.08 -10.42 -1.85
N LYS A 21 7.95 -9.71 -1.77
CA LYS A 21 6.91 -9.67 -2.79
C LYS A 21 6.89 -8.28 -3.41
N GLY A 22 6.69 -8.23 -4.73
CA GLY A 22 6.47 -6.98 -5.45
C GLY A 22 5.06 -6.42 -5.23
N PRO A 23 4.69 -5.36 -5.97
CA PRO A 23 3.37 -4.74 -5.87
C PRO A 23 2.23 -5.72 -6.14
N VAL A 24 1.14 -5.55 -5.39
CA VAL A 24 -0.10 -6.32 -5.52
C VAL A 24 -1.24 -5.37 -5.87
N THR A 25 -1.96 -5.65 -6.95
CA THR A 25 -3.18 -4.91 -7.31
C THR A 25 -4.31 -5.28 -6.35
N LEU A 26 -5.00 -4.28 -5.79
CA LEU A 26 -6.16 -4.48 -4.94
C LEU A 26 -7.41 -4.78 -5.79
N ASP A 27 -8.27 -5.64 -5.26
CA ASP A 27 -9.60 -5.91 -5.81
C ASP A 27 -10.63 -4.87 -5.32
N GLU A 28 -11.91 -5.12 -5.63
CA GLU A 28 -13.02 -4.23 -5.29
C GLU A 28 -13.20 -4.04 -3.77
N ASP A 29 -12.86 -5.05 -2.97
CA ASP A 29 -12.92 -5.00 -1.49
C ASP A 29 -11.76 -4.18 -0.90
N ARG A 30 -10.70 -3.95 -1.68
CA ARG A 30 -9.51 -3.15 -1.34
C ARG A 30 -8.79 -3.61 -0.06
N ASN A 31 -8.83 -4.91 0.20
CA ASN A 31 -8.16 -5.53 1.34
C ASN A 31 -6.86 -6.24 0.92
N ILE A 32 -5.90 -6.31 1.85
CA ILE A 32 -4.65 -7.04 1.64
C ILE A 32 -4.07 -7.54 2.97
N VAL A 33 -3.38 -8.67 2.93
CA VAL A 33 -2.61 -9.21 4.05
C VAL A 33 -1.12 -9.15 3.71
N LEU A 34 -0.33 -8.53 4.60
CA LEU A 34 1.12 -8.36 4.43
C LEU A 34 1.85 -8.88 5.67
N LEU A 35 2.90 -9.68 5.45
CA LEU A 35 3.76 -10.16 6.52
C LEU A 35 4.83 -9.12 6.87
N ILE A 36 4.63 -8.42 7.99
CA ILE A 36 5.61 -7.47 8.54
C ILE A 36 6.54 -8.22 9.49
N LYS A 37 7.84 -8.14 9.22
CA LYS A 37 8.92 -8.71 10.04
C LYS A 37 9.73 -7.64 10.77
N ASN A 38 9.81 -6.44 10.23
CA ASN A 38 10.54 -5.34 10.84
C ASN A 38 9.94 -4.00 10.41
N LYS A 39 9.32 -3.30 11.35
CA LYS A 39 8.64 -2.01 11.10
C LYS A 39 9.60 -0.86 10.77
N ASP A 40 10.87 -0.97 11.14
CA ASP A 40 11.87 0.09 10.98
C ASP A 40 12.57 0.00 9.61
N THR A 41 12.59 -1.19 9.00
CA THR A 41 13.15 -1.40 7.66
C THR A 41 12.09 -1.63 6.58
N GLN A 42 10.85 -1.93 6.96
CA GLN A 42 9.75 -2.11 6.02
C GLN A 42 8.80 -0.90 5.98
N SER A 43 8.19 -0.67 4.83
CA SER A 43 7.20 0.39 4.62
C SER A 43 6.16 -0.01 3.59
N ILE A 44 5.02 0.69 3.56
CA ILE A 44 3.94 0.43 2.61
C ILE A 44 3.98 1.50 1.51
N LYS A 45 4.20 1.08 0.27
CA LYS A 45 4.09 1.95 -0.90
C LYS A 45 2.75 1.70 -1.58
N VAL A 46 1.96 2.74 -1.73
CA VAL A 46 0.66 2.72 -2.42
C VAL A 46 0.79 3.53 -3.70
N THR A 47 0.41 2.93 -4.81
CA THR A 47 0.31 3.61 -6.11
C THR A 47 -1.13 3.58 -6.57
N VAL A 48 -1.69 4.73 -6.90
CA VAL A 48 -3.01 4.86 -7.51
C VAL A 48 -2.81 5.34 -8.94
N ASN A 49 -3.27 4.55 -9.91
CA ASN A 49 -3.24 4.91 -11.31
C ASN A 49 -4.68 5.15 -11.80
N ASN A 50 -4.95 6.35 -12.29
CA ASN A 50 -6.22 6.72 -12.89
C ASN A 50 -5.96 7.22 -14.32
N GLU A 51 -6.25 6.37 -15.29
CA GLU A 51 -6.21 6.68 -16.73
C GLU A 51 -4.94 7.42 -17.18
N GLY A 52 -3.77 6.94 -16.75
CA GLY A 52 -2.47 7.50 -17.12
C GLY A 52 -1.92 8.55 -16.15
N ASN A 53 -2.72 9.00 -15.18
CA ASN A 53 -2.25 9.79 -14.05
C ASN A 53 -1.93 8.87 -12.88
N SER A 54 -0.65 8.80 -12.51
CA SER A 54 -0.19 7.98 -11.39
C SER A 54 0.24 8.86 -10.20
N SER A 55 -0.21 8.48 -9.01
CA SER A 55 0.26 9.05 -7.75
C SER A 55 0.81 7.95 -6.86
N THR A 56 1.93 8.22 -6.18
CA THR A 56 2.58 7.26 -5.27
C THR A 56 2.78 7.89 -3.92
N LYS A 57 2.53 7.12 -2.86
CA LYS A 57 2.83 7.52 -1.49
C LYS A 57 3.39 6.35 -0.69
N THR A 58 4.44 6.62 0.08
CA THR A 58 5.07 5.65 0.97
C THR A 58 4.76 5.99 2.42
N TYR A 59 4.31 4.99 3.17
CA TYR A 59 3.91 5.09 4.56
C TYR A 59 4.86 4.28 5.44
N LYS A 60 5.38 4.92 6.49
CA LYS A 60 6.13 4.24 7.54
C LYS A 60 5.19 3.43 8.43
N LEU A 61 5.69 2.34 8.99
CA LEU A 61 4.97 1.49 9.93
C LEU A 61 5.16 2.02 11.37
N THR A 62 4.29 2.94 11.79
CA THR A 62 4.34 3.55 13.12
C THR A 62 3.31 2.92 14.06
N GLY A 63 3.57 2.96 15.38
CA GLY A 63 2.62 2.47 16.40
C GLY A 63 2.45 0.95 16.46
N LEU A 64 3.18 0.18 15.63
CA LEU A 64 3.23 -1.27 15.71
C LEU A 64 4.30 -1.71 16.71
N THR A 65 3.92 -2.56 17.65
CA THR A 65 4.85 -3.39 18.42
C THR A 65 4.76 -4.79 17.85
N LEU A 66 5.86 -5.29 17.31
CA LEU A 66 5.94 -6.66 16.82
C LEU A 66 6.40 -7.53 17.98
N GLU A 67 5.64 -8.58 18.30
CA GLU A 67 6.11 -9.55 19.28
C GLU A 67 7.39 -10.20 18.76
N GLY A 68 8.46 -10.09 19.56
CA GLY A 68 9.71 -10.78 19.29
C GLY A 68 9.45 -12.27 19.25
N LYS A 69 10.05 -12.96 18.28
CA LYS A 69 9.97 -14.41 18.20
C LYS A 69 10.86 -15.07 19.23
#